data_AF-A0A833XSX9-F1
#
_entry.id   AF-A0A833XSX9-F1
#
_cell.length_a   1.000
_cell.length_b   1.000
_cell.length_c   1.000
_cell.angle_alpha   90.00
_cell.angle_beta   90.00
_cell.angle_gamma   90.00
#
_symmetry.space_group_name_H-M   'P 1'
#
loop_
_entity.id
_entity.type
_entity.pdbx_description
1 polymer ?
#
loop_
_entity_poly.entity_id
_entity_poly.type
_entity_poly.pdbx_seq_one_letter_code
_entity_poly.pdbx_strand_id
1 'polypeptide(L)'
;MSPTTVTELWASVISALGSIMLLWTLYPQYFPKELREFFNKYTSIIISYFNPYINISFSEASEDRFKRSDAYLTVETYLSTKAPKTAKRLKAELGKDSSKVVLSLDAHQTVADEFRGVKIWWEVKQEVKTSRSFYTPRQETTMSYMLTFHKRYRDLIIESYLEHVMKEGKEIGVRNRQRNVQPACKIYIA
;
A
#
# COMPACT_ATOMS: atom_id res chain seq x y z
N MET A 1 -44.66 -10.94 41.24
CA MET A 1 -43.69 -10.60 40.16
C MET A 1 -43.46 -11.89 39.39
N SER A 2 -44.19 -12.10 38.29
CA SER A 2 -44.10 -13.33 37.50
C SER A 2 -42.80 -13.34 36.70
N PRO A 3 -42.13 -14.51 36.55
CA PRO A 3 -40.92 -14.60 35.76
C PRO A 3 -41.27 -14.39 34.29
N THR A 4 -40.69 -13.36 33.66
CA THR A 4 -40.78 -13.17 32.22
C THR A 4 -40.23 -14.40 31.53
N THR A 5 -41.09 -15.10 30.79
CA THR A 5 -40.70 -16.32 30.10
C THR A 5 -39.75 -15.97 28.96
N VAL A 6 -38.65 -16.72 28.84
CA VAL A 6 -37.60 -16.55 27.82
C VAL A 6 -38.18 -16.38 26.40
N THR A 7 -39.35 -16.99 26.13
CA THR A 7 -40.13 -16.87 24.89
C THR A 7 -40.60 -15.45 24.57
N GLU A 8 -41.02 -14.66 25.56
CA GLU A 8 -41.46 -13.27 25.36
C GLU A 8 -40.28 -12.35 25.00
N LEU A 9 -39.12 -12.58 25.64
CA LEU A 9 -37.88 -11.89 25.30
C LEU A 9 -37.44 -12.22 23.86
N TRP A 10 -37.46 -13.49 23.46
CA TRP A 10 -37.16 -13.88 22.08
C TRP A 10 -38.16 -13.31 21.07
N ALA A 11 -39.46 -13.30 21.39
CA ALA A 11 -40.48 -12.70 20.54
C ALA A 11 -40.26 -11.20 20.35
N SER A 12 -39.89 -10.48 21.41
CA SER A 12 -39.58 -9.04 21.34
C SER A 12 -38.33 -8.76 20.47
N VAL A 13 -37.30 -9.60 20.61
CA VAL A 13 -36.06 -9.48 19.83
C VAL A 13 -36.31 -9.78 18.36
N ILE A 14 -37.04 -10.85 18.04
CA ILE A 14 -37.41 -11.21 16.66
C ILE A 14 -38.33 -10.14 16.05
N SER A 15 -39.27 -9.60 16.82
CA SER A 15 -40.13 -8.50 16.35
C SER A 15 -39.31 -7.24 16.05
N ALA A 16 -38.38 -6.86 16.94
CA ALA A 16 -37.50 -5.71 16.73
C ALA A 16 -36.59 -5.91 15.51
N LEU A 17 -35.99 -7.09 15.38
CA LEU A 17 -35.20 -7.48 14.20
C LEU A 17 -36.03 -7.45 12.92
N GLY A 18 -37.27 -7.95 12.96
CA GLY A 18 -38.20 -7.93 11.83
C GLY A 18 -38.55 -6.50 11.40
N SER A 19 -38.84 -5.61 12.34
CA SER A 19 -39.09 -4.19 12.06
C SER A 19 -37.86 -3.50 11.46
N ILE A 20 -36.66 -3.76 11.99
CA ILE A 20 -35.40 -3.21 11.47
C ILE A 20 -35.12 -3.74 10.06
N MET A 21 -35.35 -5.03 9.81
CA MET A 21 -35.18 -5.63 8.47
C MET A 21 -36.15 -5.03 7.47
N LEU A 22 -37.41 -4.79 7.85
CA LEU A 22 -38.37 -4.10 6.98
C LEU A 22 -37.90 -2.69 6.64
N LEU A 23 -37.45 -1.91 7.63
CA LEU A 23 -36.83 -0.59 7.41
C LEU A 23 -35.59 -0.67 6.50
N TRP A 24 -34.74 -1.69 6.69
CA TRP A 24 -33.55 -1.91 5.87
C TRP A 24 -33.88 -2.29 4.42
N THR A 25 -34.99 -3.01 4.18
CA THR A 25 -35.44 -3.33 2.82
C THR A 25 -36.01 -2.12 2.08
N LEU A 26 -36.61 -1.17 2.81
CA LEU A 26 -37.10 0.10 2.26
C LEU A 26 -35.99 1.14 2.08
N TYR A 27 -34.88 0.99 2.81
CA TYR A 27 -33.70 1.85 2.73
C TYR A 27 -33.24 2.09 1.28
N PRO A 28 -32.90 1.09 0.45
CA PRO A 28 -32.41 1.36 -0.92
C PRO A 28 -33.45 2.02 -1.85
N GLN A 29 -34.75 1.93 -1.56
CA GLN A 29 -35.82 2.46 -2.42
C GLN A 29 -36.16 3.93 -2.12
N TYR A 30 -35.96 4.35 -0.86
CA TYR A 30 -36.26 5.72 -0.41
C TYR A 30 -35.03 6.56 -0.07
N PHE A 31 -33.82 5.97 -0.05
CA PHE A 31 -32.60 6.72 0.25
C PHE A 31 -32.05 7.41 -1.01
N PRO A 32 -32.22 8.73 -1.16
CA PRO A 32 -31.75 9.47 -2.33
C PRO A 32 -30.24 9.30 -2.53
N LYS A 33 -29.82 9.27 -3.81
CA LYS A 33 -28.42 9.09 -4.19
C LYS A 33 -27.52 10.17 -3.56
N GLU A 34 -28.04 11.38 -3.37
CA GLU A 34 -27.32 12.50 -2.76
C GLU A 34 -26.92 12.22 -1.30
N LEU A 35 -27.80 11.57 -0.52
CA LEU A 35 -27.47 11.21 0.87
C LEU A 35 -26.39 10.13 0.92
N ARG A 36 -26.43 9.15 0.01
CA ARG A 36 -25.39 8.12 -0.07
C ARG A 36 -24.01 8.75 -0.34
N GLU A 37 -23.94 9.72 -1.24
CA GLU A 37 -22.70 10.48 -1.49
C GLU A 37 -22.28 11.30 -0.28
N PHE A 38 -23.23 11.95 0.42
CA PHE A 38 -22.96 12.70 1.64
C PHE A 38 -22.38 11.80 2.75
N PHE A 39 -22.99 10.65 3.01
CA PHE A 39 -22.49 9.69 4.00
C PHE A 39 -21.13 9.13 3.59
N ASN A 40 -20.92 8.77 2.32
CA ASN A 40 -19.61 8.31 1.84
C ASN A 40 -18.51 9.37 2.01
N LYS A 41 -18.84 10.64 1.76
CA LYS A 41 -17.91 11.75 1.95
C LYS A 41 -17.62 11.96 3.44
N TYR A 42 -18.65 11.97 4.29
CA TYR A 42 -18.48 12.23 5.72
C TYR A 42 -17.80 11.07 6.45
N THR A 43 -18.16 9.83 6.11
CA THR A 43 -17.49 8.63 6.62
C THR A 43 -16.03 8.60 6.22
N SER A 44 -15.66 8.94 4.98
CA SER A 44 -14.25 9.01 4.59
C SER A 44 -13.46 10.09 5.34
N ILE A 45 -14.07 11.25 5.63
CA ILE A 45 -13.48 12.29 6.47
C ILE A 45 -13.24 11.77 7.90
N ILE A 46 -14.26 11.17 8.53
CA ILE A 46 -14.14 10.60 9.88
C ILE A 46 -13.06 9.52 9.92
N ILE A 47 -13.10 8.56 8.98
CA ILE A 47 -12.13 7.46 8.92
C ILE A 47 -10.71 8.02 8.74
N SER A 48 -10.53 9.04 7.90
CA SER A 48 -9.20 9.67 7.72
C SER A 48 -8.72 10.42 8.96
N TYR A 49 -9.62 11.05 9.71
CA TYR A 49 -9.27 11.74 10.97
C TYR A 49 -8.79 10.78 12.05
N PHE A 50 -9.46 9.62 12.18
CA PHE A 50 -9.09 8.60 13.15
C PHE A 50 -7.98 7.66 12.67
N ASN A 51 -7.49 7.81 11.44
CA ASN A 51 -6.40 6.98 10.92
C ASN A 51 -5.05 7.53 11.42
N PRO A 52 -4.36 6.84 12.34
CA PRO A 52 -3.10 7.34 12.89
C PRO A 52 -1.90 7.04 11.99
N TYR A 53 -2.10 6.49 10.78
CA TYR A 53 -1.03 6.11 9.87
C TYR A 53 -0.71 7.23 8.87
N ILE A 54 0.58 7.45 8.65
CA ILE A 54 1.12 8.39 7.67
C ILE A 54 1.70 7.58 6.52
N ASN A 55 1.46 8.06 5.30
CA ASN A 55 2.00 7.51 4.07
C ASN A 55 2.96 8.50 3.43
N ILE A 56 4.16 8.05 3.05
CA ILE A 56 5.13 8.82 2.24
C ILE A 56 5.29 8.09 0.91
N SER A 57 5.05 8.77 -0.21
CA SER A 57 5.20 8.19 -1.54
C SER A 57 6.48 8.66 -2.24
N PHE A 58 7.15 7.73 -2.90
CA PHE A 58 8.29 7.97 -3.78
C PHE A 58 7.86 7.59 -5.19
N SER A 59 7.59 8.60 -6.03
CA SER A 59 7.17 8.40 -7.41
C SER A 59 8.36 8.08 -8.32
N GLU A 60 8.14 7.19 -9.29
CA GLU A 60 9.12 6.93 -10.35
C GLU A 60 9.35 8.19 -11.21
N ALA A 61 8.28 8.93 -11.49
CA ALA A 61 8.33 10.18 -12.24
C ALA A 61 9.03 11.27 -11.42
N SER A 62 10.19 11.72 -11.91
CA SER A 62 10.82 12.96 -11.47
C SER A 62 10.24 14.16 -12.25
N GLU A 63 10.55 15.37 -11.81
CA GLU A 63 10.21 16.63 -12.49
C GLU A 63 10.69 16.65 -13.95
N ASP A 64 11.72 15.85 -14.25
CA ASP A 64 12.26 15.61 -15.58
C ASP A 64 11.75 14.27 -16.13
N ARG A 65 10.81 14.31 -17.09
CA ARG A 65 10.11 13.12 -17.64
C ARG A 65 11.03 12.04 -18.24
N PHE A 66 12.31 12.35 -18.45
CA PHE A 66 13.30 11.45 -19.03
C PHE A 66 14.20 10.76 -18.00
N LYS A 67 14.09 11.11 -16.70
CA LYS A 67 14.88 10.50 -15.63
C LYS A 67 13.98 9.99 -14.52
N ARG A 68 14.26 8.74 -14.10
CA ARG A 68 13.71 8.18 -12.86
C ARG A 68 14.25 8.97 -11.67
N SER A 69 13.40 9.17 -10.66
CA SER A 69 13.82 9.81 -9.42
C SER A 69 14.95 9.01 -8.74
N ASP A 70 16.04 9.68 -8.35
CA ASP A 70 17.18 9.03 -7.66
C ASP A 70 16.74 8.42 -6.31
N ALA A 71 15.80 9.08 -5.64
CA ALA A 71 15.15 8.57 -4.44
C ALA A 71 14.40 7.26 -4.70
N TYR A 72 13.67 7.17 -5.82
CA TYR A 72 12.94 5.97 -6.21
C TYR A 72 13.88 4.79 -6.46
N LEU A 73 14.95 5.00 -7.24
CA LEU A 73 15.93 3.95 -7.55
C LEU A 73 16.67 3.46 -6.30
N THR A 74 16.97 4.37 -5.37
CA THR A 74 17.64 4.04 -4.11
C THR A 74 16.74 3.16 -3.23
N VAL A 75 15.45 3.52 -3.10
CA VAL A 75 14.45 2.74 -2.35
C VAL A 75 14.18 1.39 -3.01
N GLU A 76 14.08 1.34 -4.34
CA GLU A 76 13.93 0.09 -5.10
C GLU A 76 15.10 -0.86 -4.82
N THR A 77 16.33 -0.33 -4.86
CA THR A 77 17.54 -1.11 -4.57
C THR A 77 17.53 -1.64 -3.14
N TYR A 78 17.18 -0.80 -2.16
CA TYR A 78 17.02 -1.21 -0.76
C TYR A 78 15.99 -2.34 -0.62
N LEU A 79 14.78 -2.14 -1.15
CA LEU A 79 13.69 -3.10 -1.05
C LEU A 79 13.97 -4.40 -1.80
N SER A 80 14.70 -4.37 -2.93
CA SER A 80 15.08 -5.59 -3.65
C SER A 80 15.87 -6.59 -2.78
N THR A 81 16.62 -6.09 -1.79
CA THR A 81 17.40 -6.94 -0.88
C THR A 81 16.60 -7.44 0.31
N LYS A 82 15.58 -6.69 0.75
CA LYS A 82 14.72 -7.06 1.90
C LYS A 82 13.49 -7.85 1.49
N ALA A 83 12.94 -7.59 0.31
CA ALA A 83 11.75 -8.22 -0.21
C ALA A 83 11.78 -9.76 -0.15
N PRO A 84 12.88 -10.46 -0.51
CA PRO A 84 12.87 -11.93 -0.51
C PRO A 84 12.60 -12.58 0.85
N LYS A 85 12.80 -11.86 1.96
CA LYS A 85 12.60 -12.37 3.32
C LYS A 85 11.17 -12.18 3.83
N THR A 86 10.43 -11.21 3.29
CA THR A 86 9.16 -10.76 3.88
C THR A 86 8.01 -10.67 2.88
N ALA A 87 8.31 -10.68 1.58
CA ALA A 87 7.35 -10.54 0.51
C ALA A 87 6.63 -11.88 0.22
N LYS A 88 5.29 -11.87 0.21
CA LYS A 88 4.43 -13.03 -0.13
C LYS A 88 4.45 -13.43 -1.62
N ARG A 89 4.68 -12.48 -2.52
CA ARG A 89 4.85 -12.63 -3.98
C ARG A 89 6.11 -11.85 -4.40
N LEU A 90 6.72 -12.18 -5.52
CA LEU A 90 7.87 -11.46 -6.06
C LEU A 90 7.75 -11.51 -7.57
N LYS A 91 8.06 -10.40 -8.24
CA LYS A 91 8.15 -10.35 -9.69
C LYS A 91 9.59 -10.65 -10.08
N ALA A 92 9.79 -11.54 -11.04
CA ALA A 92 11.10 -11.80 -11.62
C ALA A 92 11.24 -10.95 -12.89
N GLU A 93 12.19 -10.01 -12.92
CA GLU A 93 12.53 -9.24 -14.11
C GLU A 93 13.92 -9.62 -14.60
N LEU A 94 14.06 -9.79 -15.91
CA LEU A 94 15.36 -10.08 -16.51
C LEU A 94 16.21 -8.80 -16.45
N GLY A 95 17.40 -8.90 -15.85
CA GLY A 95 18.36 -7.81 -15.84
C GLY A 95 18.72 -7.39 -17.27
N LYS A 96 19.12 -6.12 -17.42
CA LYS A 96 19.54 -5.53 -18.70
C LYS A 96 20.60 -6.37 -19.43
N ASP A 97 21.40 -7.12 -18.66
CA ASP A 97 22.27 -8.18 -19.15
C ASP A 97 21.53 -9.52 -19.02
N SER A 98 21.10 -10.07 -20.15
CA SER A 98 20.18 -11.19 -20.38
C SER A 98 20.52 -12.55 -19.73
N SER A 99 21.38 -12.58 -18.73
CA SER A 99 21.82 -13.79 -18.01
C SER A 99 21.37 -13.86 -16.55
N LYS A 100 20.77 -12.80 -15.99
CA LYS A 100 20.47 -12.74 -14.55
C LYS A 100 19.05 -12.25 -14.29
N VAL A 101 18.33 -12.99 -13.44
CA VAL A 101 16.99 -12.64 -12.97
C VAL A 101 17.10 -11.80 -11.71
N VAL A 102 16.50 -10.60 -11.72
CA VAL A 102 16.36 -9.71 -10.58
C VAL A 102 14.95 -9.86 -10.03
N LEU A 103 14.83 -10.04 -8.71
CA LEU A 103 13.52 -10.08 -8.05
C LEU A 103 13.11 -8.65 -7.69
N SER A 104 12.07 -8.15 -8.35
CA SER A 104 11.38 -6.90 -8.01
C SER A 104 10.10 -7.20 -7.21
N LEU A 105 9.58 -6.19 -6.51
CA LEU A 105 8.32 -6.35 -5.80
C LEU A 105 7.16 -6.40 -6.81
N ASP A 106 6.20 -7.29 -6.59
CA ASP A 106 4.97 -7.30 -7.38
C ASP A 106 4.10 -6.09 -7.02
N ALA A 107 3.25 -5.67 -7.97
CA ALA A 107 2.32 -4.56 -7.75
C ALA A 107 1.33 -4.88 -6.62
N HIS A 108 0.95 -3.87 -5.83
CA HIS A 108 0.04 -3.97 -4.69
C HIS A 108 0.52 -4.86 -3.54
N GLN A 109 1.81 -5.11 -3.48
CA GLN A 109 2.37 -5.95 -2.45
C GLN A 109 3.01 -5.16 -1.32
N THR A 110 2.77 -5.62 -0.09
CA THR A 110 3.34 -5.04 1.12
C THR A 110 4.57 -5.82 1.59
N VAL A 111 5.64 -5.11 1.93
CA VAL A 111 6.82 -5.60 2.66
C VAL A 111 6.80 -5.00 4.05
N ALA A 112 6.78 -5.85 5.08
CA ALA A 112 6.99 -5.39 6.45
C ALA A 112 8.49 -5.20 6.71
N ASP A 113 8.83 -4.15 7.43
CA ASP A 113 10.16 -3.89 7.95
C ASP A 113 10.07 -3.49 9.42
N GLU A 114 11.18 -3.65 10.13
CA GLU A 114 11.28 -3.27 11.53
C GLU A 114 12.54 -2.43 11.74
N PHE A 115 12.35 -1.23 12.28
CA PHE A 115 13.44 -0.33 12.59
C PHE A 115 13.35 0.10 14.05
N ARG A 116 14.34 -0.29 14.85
CA ARG A 116 14.42 0.04 16.29
C ARG A 116 13.11 -0.31 17.05
N GLY A 117 12.51 -1.46 16.75
CA GLY A 117 11.26 -1.91 17.37
C GLY A 117 9.98 -1.29 16.78
N VAL A 118 10.08 -0.42 15.78
CA VAL A 118 8.93 0.17 15.09
C VAL A 118 8.61 -0.64 13.84
N LYS A 119 7.35 -1.07 13.73
CA LYS A 119 6.82 -1.73 12.54
C LYS A 119 6.53 -0.71 11.44
N ILE A 120 7.05 -1.01 10.26
CA ILE A 120 7.00 -0.15 9.08
C ILE A 120 6.52 -1.01 7.92
N TRP A 121 5.75 -0.44 7.01
CA TRP A 121 5.27 -1.15 5.82
C TRP A 121 5.64 -0.38 4.55
N TRP A 122 6.15 -1.11 3.57
CA TRP A 122 6.36 -0.63 2.21
C TRP A 122 5.35 -1.27 1.28
N GLU A 123 4.70 -0.49 0.43
CA GLU A 123 3.77 -0.97 -0.58
C GLU A 123 4.18 -0.45 -1.96
N VAL A 124 4.04 -1.27 -3.00
CA VAL A 124 4.13 -0.79 -4.39
C VAL A 124 2.76 -0.40 -4.89
N LYS A 125 2.57 0.88 -5.18
CA LYS A 125 1.37 1.41 -5.81
C LYS A 125 1.60 1.62 -7.30
N GLN A 126 0.80 0.92 -8.09
CA GLN A 126 0.72 1.10 -9.53
C GLN A 126 -0.47 1.99 -9.85
N GLU A 127 -0.22 3.14 -10.47
CA GLU A 127 -1.25 4.04 -10.98
C GLU A 127 -1.25 3.98 -12.50
N VAL A 128 -2.41 3.68 -13.09
CA VAL A 128 -2.61 3.76 -14.53
C VAL A 128 -3.23 5.12 -14.83
N LYS A 129 -2.43 6.03 -15.40
CA LYS A 129 -2.89 7.33 -15.87
C LYS A 129 -3.23 7.22 -17.34
N THR A 130 -4.51 7.37 -17.66
CA THR A 130 -4.94 7.55 -19.04
C THR A 130 -4.70 8.99 -19.45
N SER A 131 -3.61 9.21 -20.18
CA SER A 131 -3.35 10.48 -20.85
C SER A 131 -4.41 10.68 -21.94
N ARG A 132 -5.30 11.67 -21.78
CA ARG A 132 -6.16 12.16 -22.87
C ARG A 132 -5.31 13.01 -23.80
N SER A 133 -4.49 12.38 -24.60
CA SER A 133 -3.92 13.02 -25.78
C SER A 133 -4.96 12.98 -26.90
N PHE A 134 -5.13 14.10 -27.61
CA PHE A 134 -6.09 14.27 -28.71
C PHE A 134 -5.88 13.32 -29.89
N TYR A 135 -4.71 12.69 -29.99
CA TYR A 135 -4.32 11.88 -31.15
C TYR A 135 -4.25 10.38 -30.87
N THR A 136 -3.91 9.97 -29.64
CA THR A 136 -3.97 8.56 -29.21
C THR A 136 -4.12 8.49 -27.69
N PRO A 137 -5.10 7.76 -27.14
CA PRO A 137 -5.15 7.48 -25.71
C PRO A 137 -3.93 6.61 -25.36
N ARG A 138 -2.95 7.21 -24.68
CA ARG A 138 -1.77 6.50 -24.17
C ARG A 138 -2.02 6.19 -22.70
N GLN A 139 -1.98 4.91 -22.36
CA GLN A 139 -1.97 4.48 -20.96
C GLN A 139 -0.53 4.58 -20.46
N GLU A 140 -0.28 5.50 -19.53
CA GLU A 140 0.99 5.58 -18.82
C GLU A 140 0.81 4.92 -17.45
N THR A 141 1.51 3.82 -17.26
CA THR A 141 1.57 3.16 -15.95
C THR A 141 2.74 3.76 -15.19
N THR A 142 2.46 4.41 -14.05
CA THR A 142 3.49 4.94 -13.15
C THR A 142 3.51 4.10 -11.88
N MET A 143 4.69 3.62 -11.49
CA MET A 143 4.87 2.90 -10.23
C MET A 143 5.40 3.85 -9.15
N SER A 144 5.00 3.61 -7.91
CA SER A 144 5.47 4.37 -6.76
C SER A 144 5.62 3.46 -5.54
N TYR A 145 6.63 3.73 -4.72
CA TYR A 145 6.81 3.06 -3.44
C TYR A 145 6.15 3.92 -2.35
N MET A 146 5.29 3.31 -1.54
CA MET A 146 4.61 3.97 -0.44
C MET A 146 5.09 3.39 0.89
N LEU A 147 5.58 4.26 1.75
CA LEU A 147 6.00 3.96 3.10
C LEU A 147 4.87 4.32 4.09
N THR A 148 4.35 3.33 4.81
CA THR A 148 3.30 3.49 5.82
C THR A 148 3.87 3.25 7.21
N PHE A 149 3.59 4.17 8.14
CA PHE A 149 3.99 4.05 9.54
C PHE A 149 3.03 4.81 10.46
N HIS A 150 3.08 4.52 11.75
CA HIS A 150 2.24 5.18 12.75
C HIS A 150 2.77 6.59 13.07
N LYS A 151 1.89 7.61 13.11
CA LYS A 151 2.21 9.03 13.33
C LYS A 151 3.06 9.31 14.58
N ARG A 152 2.94 8.49 15.62
CA ARG A 152 3.79 8.55 16.84
C ARG A 152 5.29 8.51 16.53
N TYR A 153 5.70 7.84 15.45
CA TYR A 153 7.11 7.65 15.10
C TYR A 153 7.56 8.58 13.98
N ARG A 154 6.80 9.65 13.68
CA ARG A 154 7.10 10.55 12.57
C ARG A 154 8.53 11.07 12.57
N ASP A 155 9.00 11.58 13.70
CA ASP A 155 10.32 12.20 13.78
C ASP A 155 11.42 11.14 13.62
N LEU A 156 11.27 9.99 14.27
CA LEU A 156 12.19 8.85 14.09
C LEU A 156 12.27 8.39 12.63
N ILE A 157 11.14 8.34 11.94
CA ILE A 157 11.09 7.86 10.55
C ILE A 157 11.72 8.89 9.60
N ILE A 158 11.37 10.17 9.75
CA ILE A 158 11.86 11.25 8.88
C ILE A 158 13.36 11.48 9.11
N GLU A 159 13.81 11.53 10.36
CA GLU A 159 15.18 11.91 10.69
C GLU A 159 16.15 10.73 10.61
N SER A 160 15.74 9.51 10.99
CA SER A 160 16.66 8.37 11.08
C SER A 160 16.38 7.28 10.05
N TYR A 161 15.13 6.82 9.92
CA TYR A 161 14.83 5.68 9.04
C TYR A 161 15.04 6.02 7.58
N LEU A 162 14.57 7.20 7.14
CA LEU A 162 14.67 7.60 5.75
C LEU A 162 16.14 7.79 5.34
N GLU A 163 16.96 8.40 6.19
CA GLU A 163 18.40 8.51 5.96
C GLU A 163 19.07 7.13 5.88
N HIS A 164 18.72 6.22 6.79
CA HIS A 164 19.21 4.84 6.77
C HIS A 164 18.88 4.12 5.47
N VAL A 165 17.62 4.19 5.01
CA VAL A 165 17.17 3.60 3.73
C VAL A 165 17.95 4.17 2.56
N MET A 166 18.14 5.49 2.52
CA MET A 166 18.90 6.16 1.46
C MET A 166 20.37 5.77 1.46
N LYS A 167 20.98 5.66 2.64
CA LYS A 167 22.38 5.28 2.78
C LYS A 167 22.61 3.81 2.38
N GLU A 168 21.82 2.88 2.93
CA GLU A 168 21.93 1.47 2.58
C GLU A 168 21.64 1.22 1.10
N GLY A 169 20.59 1.84 0.55
CA GLY A 169 20.26 1.72 -0.87
C GLY A 169 21.42 2.17 -1.77
N LYS A 170 22.08 3.28 -1.44
CA LYS A 170 23.27 3.77 -2.17
C LYS A 170 24.46 2.84 -2.03
N GLU A 171 24.75 2.36 -0.82
CA GLU A 171 25.83 1.41 -0.57
C GLU A 171 25.65 0.10 -1.34
N ILE A 172 24.41 -0.42 -1.38
CA ILE A 172 24.05 -1.60 -2.17
C ILE A 172 24.20 -1.30 -3.67
N GLY A 173 23.73 -0.14 -4.14
CA GLY A 173 23.87 0.30 -5.53
C GLY A 173 25.34 0.36 -5.99
N VAL A 174 26.21 0.95 -5.17
CA VAL A 174 27.66 1.02 -5.43
C VAL A 174 28.27 -0.38 -5.44
N ARG A 175 27.94 -1.23 -4.46
CA ARG A 175 28.42 -2.62 -4.38
C ARG A 175 28.02 -3.43 -5.61
N ASN A 176 26.78 -3.28 -6.08
CA ASN A 176 26.27 -3.96 -7.26
C ASN A 176 27.01 -3.50 -8.54
N ARG A 177 27.31 -2.20 -8.65
CA ARG A 177 28.04 -1.62 -9.77
C ARG A 177 29.51 -2.05 -9.79
N GLN A 178 30.16 -2.12 -8.62
CA GLN A 178 31.57 -2.52 -8.51
C GLN A 178 31.79 -4.02 -8.76
N ARG A 179 30.82 -4.87 -8.42
CA ARG A 179 30.96 -6.33 -8.66
C ARG A 179 30.50 -6.80 -10.02
N ASN A 180 29.80 -5.99 -10.82
CA ASN A 180 29.01 -6.50 -11.96
C ASN A 180 28.06 -7.66 -11.55
N VAL A 181 27.70 -7.67 -10.27
CA VAL A 181 26.83 -8.65 -9.62
C VAL A 181 25.85 -7.84 -8.78
N GLN A 182 24.65 -7.65 -9.33
CA GLN A 182 23.46 -7.24 -8.58
C GLN A 182 23.12 -8.28 -7.50
N PRO A 183 22.29 -7.97 -6.48
CA PRO A 183 22.11 -8.82 -5.32
C PRO A 183 21.51 -10.14 -5.79
N ALA A 184 22.36 -11.16 -5.87
CA ALA A 184 21.95 -12.51 -6.16
C ALA A 184 21.23 -13.03 -4.92
N CYS A 185 19.91 -12.87 -4.88
CA CYS A 185 19.10 -13.76 -4.08
C CYS A 185 19.14 -15.13 -4.78
N LYS A 186 20.11 -15.96 -4.38
CA LYS A 186 20.14 -17.38 -4.71
C LYS A 186 18.95 -18.03 -4.01
N ILE A 187 17.81 -18.11 -4.68
CA ILE A 187 16.80 -19.12 -4.37
C ILE A 187 17.00 -20.19 -5.44
N TYR A 188 17.79 -21.21 -5.10
CA TYR A 188 17.77 -22.47 -5.83
C TYR A 188 16.40 -23.11 -5.57
N ILE A 189 15.60 -23.27 -6.61
CA ILE A 189 14.54 -24.28 -6.62
C ILE A 189 15.25 -25.55 -7.09
N ALA A 190 15.43 -26.49 -6.17
CA ALA A 190 15.79 -27.87 -6.48
C ALA A 190 14.59 -28.59 -7.09
#